data_AF-A0A9K3KL84-F1
#
_entry.id   AF-A0A9K3KL84-F1
#
_cell.length_a   1.000
_cell.length_b   1.000
_cell.length_c   1.000
_cell.angle_alpha   90.00
_cell.angle_beta   90.00
_cell.angle_gamma   90.00
#
_symmetry.space_group_name_H-M   'P 1'
#
loop_
_entity.id
_entity.type
_entity.pdbx_description
1 polymer ?
#
loop_
_entity_poly.entity_id
_entity_poly.type
_entity_poly.pdbx_seq_one_letter_code
_entity_poly.pdbx_strand_id
1 'polypeptide(L)'
;MTAGTVTRDGLEAMINGCLENSALYQLVLTLKNSPTPAIQQEETLTGDEAGTMTPMWGSHIWGGRIHPVPQDFTFPNSCSQIAWQYWMCGDRQKRYPPLRNLSRDDMPSTNMRKRLSDLR
;
A
#
# COMPACT_ATOMS: atom_id res chain seq x y z
N MET A 1 -15.86 -27.67 -31.63
CA MET A 1 -15.16 -26.52 -30.98
C MET A 1 -15.56 -26.53 -29.51
N THR A 2 -14.80 -27.19 -28.65
CA THR A 2 -15.08 -27.27 -27.21
C THR A 2 -14.56 -25.99 -26.55
N ALA A 3 -15.46 -25.11 -26.13
CA ALA A 3 -15.13 -24.02 -25.23
C ALA A 3 -14.59 -24.64 -23.93
N GLY A 4 -13.27 -24.59 -23.73
CA GLY A 4 -12.65 -25.12 -22.51
C GLY A 4 -13.11 -24.29 -21.33
N THR A 5 -13.98 -24.85 -20.50
CA THR A 5 -14.35 -24.28 -19.22
C THR A 5 -13.06 -24.18 -18.41
N VAL A 6 -12.57 -22.96 -18.20
CA VAL A 6 -11.44 -22.72 -17.31
C VAL A 6 -11.91 -23.09 -15.91
N THR A 7 -11.54 -24.29 -15.46
CA THR A 7 -11.78 -24.72 -14.10
C THR A 7 -10.91 -23.85 -13.18
N ARG A 8 -11.39 -23.61 -11.95
CA ARG A 8 -10.61 -22.88 -10.93
C ARG A 8 -9.18 -23.42 -10.82
N ASP A 9 -9.05 -24.75 -10.83
CA ASP A 9 -7.76 -25.41 -10.71
C ASP A 9 -6.86 -25.15 -11.93
N GLY A 10 -7.45 -25.02 -13.13
CA GLY A 10 -6.73 -24.60 -14.33
C GLY A 10 -6.24 -23.15 -14.25
N LEU A 11 -7.06 -22.24 -13.72
CA LEU A 11 -6.66 -20.85 -13.49
C LEU A 11 -5.52 -20.76 -12.45
N GLU A 12 -5.64 -21.52 -11.36
CA GLU A 12 -4.65 -21.55 -10.29
C GLU A 12 -3.30 -22.09 -10.79
N ALA A 13 -3.32 -23.18 -11.58
CA ALA A 13 -2.12 -23.70 -12.23
C ALA A 13 -1.48 -22.67 -13.18
N MET A 14 -2.28 -21.93 -13.95
CA MET A 14 -1.78 -20.89 -14.85
C MET A 14 -1.15 -19.71 -14.09
N ILE A 15 -1.79 -19.24 -13.01
CA ILE A 15 -1.24 -18.16 -12.18
C ILE A 15 0.07 -18.59 -11.55
N ASN A 16 0.12 -19.80 -10.98
CA ASN A 16 1.34 -20.34 -10.37
C ASN A 16 2.46 -20.50 -11.42
N GLY A 17 2.17 -21.03 -12.61
CA GLY A 17 3.16 -21.12 -13.68
C GLY A 17 3.70 -19.76 -14.16
N CYS A 18 2.84 -18.74 -14.24
CA CYS A 18 3.27 -17.36 -14.53
C CYS A 18 4.16 -16.78 -13.43
N LEU A 19 3.83 -17.05 -12.16
CA LEU A 19 4.60 -16.57 -11.02
C LEU A 19 5.96 -17.29 -10.90
N GLU A 20 6.03 -18.59 -11.18
CA GLU A 20 7.27 -19.38 -11.20
C GLU A 20 8.23 -18.94 -12.31
N ASN A 21 7.70 -18.64 -13.50
CA ASN A 21 8.48 -18.10 -14.62
C ASN A 21 8.96 -16.66 -14.38
N SER A 22 8.36 -15.96 -13.42
CA SER A 22 8.79 -14.65 -12.99
C SER A 22 9.74 -14.79 -11.78
N ALA A 23 10.76 -13.93 -11.69
CA ALA A 23 11.61 -13.88 -10.50
C ALA A 23 10.84 -13.47 -9.22
N LEU A 24 9.54 -13.17 -9.32
CA LEU A 24 8.68 -12.82 -8.20
C LEU A 24 8.53 -13.96 -7.21
N TYR A 25 8.49 -15.23 -7.66
CA TYR A 25 8.40 -16.36 -6.74
C TYR A 25 9.60 -16.43 -5.78
N GLN A 26 10.81 -16.27 -6.34
CA GLN A 26 12.04 -16.22 -5.55
C GLN A 26 12.07 -14.99 -4.65
N LEU A 27 11.67 -13.81 -5.14
CA LEU A 27 11.58 -12.60 -4.31
C LEU A 27 10.59 -12.75 -3.15
N VAL A 28 9.42 -13.34 -3.38
CA VAL A 28 8.42 -13.56 -2.32
C VAL A 28 8.95 -14.55 -1.28
N LEU A 29 9.64 -15.61 -1.70
CA LEU A 29 10.31 -16.53 -0.77
C LEU A 29 11.43 -15.84 0.00
N THR A 30 12.27 -15.04 -0.67
CA THR A 30 13.33 -14.26 -0.02
C THR A 30 12.76 -13.28 0.98
N LEU A 31 11.65 -12.59 0.67
CA LEU A 31 10.99 -11.68 1.61
C LEU A 31 10.35 -12.40 2.78
N LYS A 32 9.77 -13.58 2.56
CA LYS A 32 9.21 -14.41 3.63
C LYS A 32 10.28 -14.99 4.55
N ASN A 33 11.46 -15.26 4.01
CA ASN A 33 12.55 -15.95 4.71
C ASN A 33 13.70 -15.02 5.14
N SER A 34 13.70 -13.74 4.75
CA SER A 34 14.76 -12.80 5.12
C SER A 34 14.65 -12.46 6.62
N PRO A 35 15.69 -12.74 7.43
CA PRO A 35 15.81 -12.11 8.73
C PRO A 35 16.05 -10.62 8.51
N THR A 36 15.18 -9.78 9.08
CA THR A 36 15.27 -8.32 9.05
C THR A 36 16.70 -7.86 9.37
N PRO A 37 17.44 -7.22 8.44
CA PRO A 37 18.69 -6.58 8.81
C PRO A 37 18.34 -5.35 9.67
N ALA A 38 18.71 -5.42 10.94
CA ALA A 38 18.61 -4.32 11.89
C ALA A 38 19.47 -3.14 11.40
N ILE A 39 18.83 -2.12 10.85
CA ILE A 39 19.43 -0.79 10.75
C ILE A 39 19.25 -0.15 12.13
N GLN A 40 20.35 -0.01 12.85
CA GLN A 40 20.42 0.65 14.15
C GLN A 40 20.21 2.16 13.94
N GLN A 41 19.01 2.66 14.24
CA GLN A 41 18.82 4.01 14.76
C GLN A 41 17.86 3.93 15.94
N GLU A 42 18.37 4.35 17.09
CA GLU A 42 17.70 4.39 18.37
C GLU A 42 16.42 5.23 18.29
N GLU A 43 15.29 4.63 18.62
CA GLU A 43 14.31 5.27 19.51
C GLU A 43 13.46 4.20 20.21
N THR A 44 13.28 4.46 21.49
CA THR A 44 12.95 3.56 22.58
C THR A 44 11.46 3.25 22.73
N LEU A 45 11.17 1.96 23.05
CA LEU A 45 10.03 1.40 23.85
C LEU A 45 8.65 1.42 23.15
N THR A 46 7.79 0.39 23.15
CA THR A 46 7.63 -0.87 23.91
C THR A 46 6.50 -1.68 23.22
N GLY A 47 6.58 -3.01 23.23
CA GLY A 47 5.39 -3.88 23.02
C GLY A 47 5.60 -5.00 22.02
N ASP A 48 5.88 -6.19 22.54
CA ASP A 48 6.07 -7.44 21.82
C ASP A 48 4.75 -8.00 21.24
N GLU A 49 4.62 -8.11 19.91
CA GLU A 49 3.83 -9.17 19.25
C GLU A 49 3.92 -9.13 17.71
N ALA A 50 4.39 -10.24 17.13
CA ALA A 50 4.29 -10.63 15.71
C ALA A 50 4.47 -9.48 14.69
N GLY A 51 5.73 -9.07 14.49
CA GLY A 51 6.16 -7.97 13.64
C GLY A 51 5.76 -8.08 12.17
N THR A 52 4.51 -7.73 11.88
CA THR A 52 4.17 -7.06 10.62
C THR A 52 4.75 -5.67 10.75
N MET A 53 5.92 -5.45 10.17
CA MET A 53 6.59 -4.15 10.14
C MET A 53 5.68 -3.18 9.37
N THR A 54 4.72 -2.59 10.08
CA THR A 54 3.77 -1.65 9.51
C THR A 54 4.62 -0.46 9.09
N PRO A 55 4.68 -0.11 7.79
CA PRO A 55 5.43 1.06 7.37
C PRO A 55 4.95 2.25 8.19
N MET A 56 5.89 2.87 8.92
CA MET A 56 5.59 4.03 9.76
C MET A 56 5.25 5.19 8.83
N TRP A 57 3.96 5.42 8.64
CA TRP A 57 3.44 6.55 7.88
C TRP A 57 3.70 7.86 8.64
N GLY A 58 3.75 8.97 7.89
CA GLY A 58 3.83 10.30 8.49
C GLY A 58 2.56 10.65 9.25
N SER A 59 2.73 11.39 10.35
CA SER A 59 1.63 11.97 11.11
C SER A 59 1.77 13.49 11.07
N HIS A 60 0.68 14.18 10.78
CA HIS A 60 0.60 15.64 10.62
C HIS A 60 -0.50 16.19 11.53
N ILE A 61 -0.27 17.34 12.17
CA ILE A 61 -1.25 17.93 13.09
C ILE A 61 -1.83 19.19 12.45
N TRP A 62 -3.14 19.20 12.25
CA TRP A 62 -3.89 20.37 11.79
C TRP A 62 -5.34 20.27 12.26
N GLY A 63 -6.01 21.40 12.46
CA GLY A 63 -7.39 21.42 13.00
C GLY A 63 -7.53 20.82 14.41
N GLY A 64 -6.44 20.77 15.20
CA GLY A 64 -6.42 20.17 16.54
C GLY A 64 -6.51 18.63 16.55
N ARG A 65 -6.33 17.96 15.40
CA ARG A 65 -6.35 16.51 15.27
C ARG A 65 -5.09 16.01 14.55
N ILE A 66 -4.79 14.74 14.73
CA ILE A 66 -3.68 14.05 14.03
C ILE A 66 -4.25 13.46 12.74
N HIS A 67 -3.56 13.70 11.63
CA HIS A 67 -3.93 13.28 10.29
C HIS A 67 -2.78 12.55 9.60
N PRO A 68 -3.05 11.59 8.70
CA PRO A 68 -2.02 10.84 7.96
C PRO A 68 -1.39 11.61 6.79
N VAL A 69 -1.97 12.76 6.44
CA VAL A 69 -1.52 13.62 5.34
C VAL A 69 -1.43 15.07 5.82
N PRO A 70 -0.56 15.90 5.24
CA PRO A 70 -0.42 17.29 5.64
C PRO A 70 -1.58 18.14 5.11
N GLN A 71 -1.71 19.36 5.65
CA GLN A 71 -2.81 20.26 5.32
C GLN A 71 -2.80 20.74 3.85
N ASP A 72 -1.64 20.72 3.21
CA ASP A 72 -1.41 21.07 1.80
C ASP A 72 -1.45 19.86 0.87
N PHE A 73 -1.94 18.71 1.35
CA PHE A 73 -2.02 17.49 0.56
C PHE A 73 -2.81 17.66 -0.74
N THR A 74 -2.22 17.19 -1.83
CA THR A 74 -2.85 17.14 -3.15
C THR A 74 -2.61 15.78 -3.79
N PHE A 75 -3.64 15.21 -4.41
CA PHE A 75 -3.45 13.99 -5.19
C PHE A 75 -2.67 14.32 -6.48
N PRO A 76 -1.66 13.53 -6.83
CA PRO A 76 -0.88 13.73 -8.03
C PRO A 76 -1.78 13.68 -9.27
N ASN A 77 -1.51 14.53 -10.25
CA ASN A 77 -2.18 14.47 -11.55
C ASN A 77 -1.44 13.44 -12.41
N SER A 78 -1.80 12.17 -12.23
CA SER A 78 -1.10 11.03 -12.82
C SER A 78 -2.05 10.15 -13.62
N CYS A 79 -1.50 9.31 -14.50
CA CYS A 79 -2.30 8.30 -15.20
C CYS A 79 -2.92 7.28 -14.22
N SER A 80 -3.94 6.54 -14.68
CA SER A 80 -4.69 5.59 -13.86
C SER A 80 -3.82 4.51 -13.21
N GLN A 81 -2.75 4.08 -13.89
CA GLN A 81 -1.80 3.11 -13.34
C GLN A 81 -1.08 3.63 -12.09
N ILE A 82 -0.60 4.87 -12.15
CA ILE A 82 0.09 5.50 -11.01
C ILE A 82 -0.92 5.79 -9.89
N ALA A 83 -2.13 6.23 -10.24
CA ALA A 83 -3.19 6.42 -9.25
C ALA A 83 -3.52 5.11 -8.51
N TRP A 84 -3.59 3.98 -9.22
CA TRP A 84 -3.77 2.65 -8.63
C TRP A 84 -2.61 2.26 -7.71
N GLN A 85 -1.37 2.58 -8.10
CA GLN A 85 -0.21 2.34 -7.27
C GLN A 85 -0.28 3.14 -5.96
N TYR A 86 -0.65 4.43 -6.00
CA TYR A 86 -0.87 5.21 -4.79
C TYR A 86 -2.04 4.69 -3.95
N TRP A 87 -3.10 4.19 -4.60
CA TRP A 87 -4.24 3.57 -3.93
C TRP A 87 -3.85 2.30 -3.14
N MET A 88 -2.98 1.48 -3.71
CA MET A 88 -2.54 0.20 -3.11
C MET A 88 -1.34 0.35 -2.17
N CYS A 89 -0.41 1.24 -2.48
CA CYS A 89 0.91 1.27 -1.81
C CYS A 89 1.20 2.59 -1.09
N GLY A 90 0.43 3.65 -1.34
CA GLY A 90 0.72 4.99 -0.83
C GLY A 90 1.96 5.59 -1.49
N ASP A 91 2.49 6.65 -0.87
CA ASP A 91 3.72 7.32 -1.29
C ASP A 91 4.80 7.08 -0.23
N ARG A 92 5.78 6.23 -0.53
CA ARG A 92 6.88 5.92 0.41
C ARG A 92 7.86 7.08 0.57
N GLN A 93 8.05 7.90 -0.46
CA GLN A 93 8.97 9.03 -0.39
C GLN A 93 8.42 10.13 0.52
N LYS A 94 7.11 10.38 0.41
CA LYS A 94 6.40 11.35 1.26
C LYS A 94 5.84 10.76 2.55
N ARG A 95 6.00 9.45 2.76
CA ARG A 95 5.44 8.66 3.87
C ARG A 95 3.92 8.77 3.99
N TYR A 96 3.20 8.90 2.86
CA TYR A 96 1.74 8.89 2.86
C TYR A 96 1.20 7.47 2.78
N PRO A 97 0.20 7.11 3.59
CA PRO A 97 -0.41 5.79 3.53
C PRO A 97 -1.14 5.55 2.21
N PRO A 98 -1.49 4.30 1.90
CA PRO A 98 -2.31 4.00 0.74
C PRO A 98 -3.62 4.76 0.79
N LEU A 99 -4.00 5.34 -0.35
CA LEU A 99 -5.17 6.24 -0.39
C LEU A 99 -6.46 5.54 0.05
N ARG A 100 -6.56 4.22 -0.14
CA ARG A 100 -7.72 3.42 0.31
C ARG A 100 -7.92 3.40 1.82
N ASN A 101 -6.85 3.66 2.59
CA ASN A 101 -6.88 3.68 4.05
C ASN A 101 -7.24 5.07 4.60
N LEU A 102 -7.30 6.09 3.75
CA LEU A 102 -7.63 7.46 4.16
C LEU A 102 -9.14 7.62 4.30
N SER A 103 -9.55 8.33 5.35
CA SER A 103 -10.93 8.76 5.54
C SER A 103 -11.18 10.13 4.89
N ARG A 104 -12.46 10.46 4.72
CA ARG A 104 -12.90 11.80 4.28
C ARG A 104 -12.50 12.91 5.23
N ASP A 105 -12.33 12.59 6.51
CA ASP A 105 -11.92 13.52 7.56
C ASP A 105 -10.42 13.79 7.55
N ASP A 106 -9.64 12.90 6.91
CA ASP A 106 -8.21 13.08 6.72
C ASP A 106 -7.89 14.03 5.58
N MET A 107 -8.90 14.52 4.85
CA MET A 107 -8.72 15.40 3.72
C MET A 107 -8.82 16.88 4.14
N PRO A 108 -7.85 17.72 3.76
CA PRO A 108 -7.79 19.10 4.21
C PRO A 108 -8.85 20.01 3.58
N SER A 109 -9.42 19.61 2.44
CA SER A 109 -10.44 20.40 1.74
C SER A 109 -11.58 19.55 1.18
N THR A 110 -12.74 20.18 0.96
CA THR A 110 -13.91 19.56 0.32
C THR A 110 -13.58 19.02 -1.07
N ASN A 111 -12.68 19.68 -1.81
CA ASN A 111 -12.25 19.21 -3.14
C ASN A 111 -11.43 17.92 -3.03
N MET A 112 -10.51 17.81 -2.06
CA MET A 112 -9.75 16.57 -1.84
C MET A 112 -10.65 15.43 -1.37
N ARG A 113 -11.66 15.72 -0.55
CA ARG A 113 -12.67 14.76 -0.12
C ARG A 113 -13.50 14.21 -1.28
N LYS A 114 -13.85 15.06 -2.25
CA LYS A 114 -14.52 14.66 -3.50
C LYS A 114 -13.61 13.76 -4.33
N ARG A 115 -12.36 14.19 -4.59
CA ARG A 115 -11.39 13.39 -5.35
C ARG A 115 -11.13 12.01 -4.73
N LEU A 116 -11.05 11.92 -3.40
CA LEU A 116 -10.92 10.64 -2.70
C LEU A 116 -12.15 9.75 -2.90
N SER A 117 -13.34 10.35 -2.98
CA SER A 117 -14.58 9.63 -3.23
C SER A 117 -14.68 9.17 -4.69
N ASP A 118 -14.16 9.94 -5.65
CA ASP A 118 -14.13 9.56 -7.08
C ASP A 118 -13.16 8.39 -7.34
N LEU A 119 -12.17 8.18 -6.47
CA LEU A 119 -11.20 7.08 -6.54
C LEU A 119 -11.73 5.77 -5.92
N ARG A 120 -12.90 5.79 -5.28
CA ARG A 120 -13.48 4.66 -4.54
C ARG A 120 -14.68 4.07 -5.26
#